data_AF-X1HG32-F1
#
_entry.id   AF-X1HG32-F1
#
_cell.length_a   1.000
_cell.length_b   1.000
_cell.length_c   1.000
_cell.angle_alpha   90.00
_cell.angle_beta   90.00
_cell.angle_gamma   90.00
#
_symmetry.space_group_name_H-M   'P 1'
#
loop_
_entity.id
_entity.type
_entity.pdbx_description
1 polymer ?
#
loop_
_entity_poly.entity_id
_entity_poly.type
_entity_poly.pdbx_seq_one_letter_code
_entity_poly.pdbx_strand_id
1 'polypeptide(L)' 'MPIKGTRIFNSKKFYWYDTTNSKREASQIAKNIRNSGYYARITRVSDGDYVVYRR' A
#
# COMPACT_ATOMS: atom_id res chain seq x y z
N MET A 1 9.36 0.37 13.54
CA MET A 1 9.86 1.76 13.60
C MET A 1 10.10 2.26 12.18
N PRO A 2 9.93 3.56 11.86
CA PRO A 2 9.04 3.97 10.78
C PRO A 2 9.74 4.11 9.42
N ILE A 3 9.16 3.51 8.38
CA ILE A 3 9.15 4.19 7.07
C ILE A 3 7.80 4.88 6.98
N LYS A 4 7.76 6.11 7.53
CA LYS A 4 6.72 7.08 7.22
C LYS A 4 6.66 7.16 5.69
N GLY A 5 5.50 6.82 5.12
CA GLY A 5 5.30 6.71 3.67
C GLY A 5 6.09 7.76 2.90
N THR A 6 7.12 7.32 2.17
CA THR A 6 7.95 8.21 1.38
C THR A 6 7.09 8.69 0.20
N ARG A 7 6.60 9.93 0.30
CA ARG A 7 5.89 10.61 -0.80
C ARG A 7 6.89 10.85 -1.93
N ILE A 8 6.91 9.96 -2.90
CA ILE A 8 7.67 10.15 -4.14
C ILE A 8 6.84 11.06 -5.04
N PHE A 9 7.22 12.32 -5.16
CA PHE A 9 6.65 13.25 -6.14
C PHE A 9 7.24 12.93 -7.52
N ASN A 10 6.61 12.01 -8.25
CA ASN A 10 6.91 11.80 -9.66
C ASN A 10 5.75 12.31 -10.52
N SER A 11 6.06 13.18 -11.47
CA SER A 11 5.09 13.92 -12.27
C SER A 11 4.17 12.97 -13.05
N LYS A 12 2.86 13.18 -12.92
CA LYS A 12 1.72 12.68 -13.74
C LYS A 12 0.85 11.52 -13.25
N LYS A 13 1.18 10.75 -12.20
CA LYS A 13 0.21 9.82 -11.56
C LYS A 13 0.58 9.62 -10.08
N PHE A 14 -0.25 10.10 -9.15
CA PHE A 14 -0.02 9.89 -7.71
C PHE A 14 -0.33 8.43 -7.35
N TYR A 15 0.65 7.55 -7.45
CA TYR A 15 0.57 6.22 -6.87
C TYR A 15 0.95 6.32 -5.40
N TRP A 16 -0.03 6.18 -4.53
CA TRP A 16 0.23 6.06 -3.10
C TRP A 16 0.49 4.60 -2.78
N TYR A 17 1.41 4.34 -1.87
CA TYR A 17 1.67 3.00 -1.39
C TYR A 17 1.77 2.99 0.13
N ASP A 18 1.16 1.98 0.74
CA ASP A 18 1.21 1.71 2.18
C ASP A 18 2.06 0.45 2.41
N THR A 19 3.06 0.51 3.27
CA THR A 19 3.92 -0.64 3.60
C THR A 19 3.56 -1.22 4.96
N THR A 20 3.47 -2.54 5.07
CA THR A 20 3.24 -3.26 6.32
C THR A 20 4.02 -4.56 6.33
N ASN A 21 4.49 -4.98 7.51
CA ASN A 21 5.15 -6.26 7.72
C ASN A 21 4.17 -7.40 8.05
N SER A 22 2.87 -7.18 7.78
CA SER A 22 1.81 -8.14 8.10
C SER A 22 0.87 -8.32 6.92
N LYS A 23 0.75 -9.58 6.46
CA LYS A 23 -0.21 -9.96 5.41
C LYS A 23 -1.65 -9.59 5.80
N ARG A 24 -1.97 -9.72 7.09
CA ARG A 24 -3.31 -9.44 7.64
C ARG A 24 -3.62 -7.95 7.55
N GLU A 25 -2.69 -7.09 7.95
CA GLU A 25 -2.83 -5.64 7.83
C GLU A 25 -2.91 -5.20 6.37
N ALA A 26 -2.04 -5.73 5.50
CA ALA A 26 -2.06 -5.41 4.07
C ALA A 26 -3.42 -5.74 3.44
N SER A 27 -4.00 -6.88 3.84
CA SER A 27 -5.32 -7.32 3.39
C SER A 27 -6.43 -6.41 3.89
N GLN A 28 -6.37 -5.96 5.14
CA GLN A 28 -7.35 -5.04 5.72
C GLN A 28 -7.29 -3.66 5.06
N ILE A 29 -6.09 -3.11 4.86
CA ILE A 29 -5.88 -1.83 4.15
C ILE A 29 -6.44 -1.93 2.72
N ALA A 30 -6.06 -2.97 1.97
CA ALA A 30 -6.56 -3.15 0.61
C ALA A 30 -8.07 -3.39 0.53
N LYS A 31 -8.68 -4.00 1.55
CA LYS A 31 -10.14 -4.18 1.63
C LYS A 31 -10.83 -2.83 1.86
N ASN A 32 -10.32 -2.01 2.78
CA ASN A 32 -10.87 -0.68 3.06
C ASN A 32 -10.81 0.22 1.82
N ILE A 33 -9.67 0.24 1.12
CA ILE A 33 -9.50 1.02 -0.11
C ILE A 33 -10.50 0.58 -1.19
N ARG A 34 -10.65 -0.74 -1.39
CA ARG A 34 -11.63 -1.30 -2.34
C ARG A 34 -13.08 -0.98 -1.96
N ASN A 35 -13.42 -1.02 -0.67
CA ASN A 35 -14.74 -0.64 -0.18
C ASN A 35 -15.05 0.84 -0.41
N SER A 36 -14.03 1.71 -0.42
CA SER A 36 -14.17 3.12 -0.78
C SER A 36 -14.24 3.38 -2.29
N GLY A 37 -14.29 2.33 -3.12
CA GLY A 37 -14.39 2.43 -4.58
C GLY A 37 -13.05 2.66 -5.29
N TYR A 38 -11.93 2.62 -4.56
CA TYR A 38 -10.59 2.82 -5.13
C TYR A 38 -9.92 1.50 -5.47
N TYR A 39 -9.04 1.54 -6.46
CA TYR A 39 -8.23 0.39 -6.82
C TYR A 39 -7.13 0.16 -5.78
N ALA A 40 -6.99 -1.08 -5.30
CA ALA A 40 -5.93 -1.49 -4.39
C ALA A 40 -5.27 -2.80 -4.84
N ARG A 41 -3.94 -2.87 -4.77
CA ARG A 41 -3.16 -4.08 -5.07
C ARG A 41 -2.11 -4.34 -3.99
N ILE A 42 -2.10 -5.55 -3.45
CA ILE A 42 -1.09 -6.00 -2.48
C ILE A 42 0.04 -6.70 -3.23
N THR A 43 1.28 -6.38 -2.90
CA THR A 43 2.50 -7.03 -3.40
C THR A 43 3.40 -7.37 -2.23
N ARG A 44 3.88 -8.62 -2.16
CA ARG A 44 4.90 -9.01 -1.19
C ARG A 44 6.27 -8.61 -1.76
N VAL A 45 7.05 -7.86 -0.98
CA VAL A 45 8.35 -7.34 -1.41
C VAL A 45 9.53 -8.04 -0.72
N SER A 46 9.30 -8.64 0.46
CA SER A 46 10.31 -9.43 1.18
C SER A 46 9.65 -10.50 2.06
N ASP A 47 10.43 -11.26 2.82
CA ASP A 47 9.94 -12.17 3.84
C ASP A 47 9.29 -11.41 5.00
N GLY A 48 7.98 -11.20 4.88
CA GLY A 48 7.16 -10.50 5.87
C GLY A 48 6.70 -9.13 5.40
N ASP A 49 7.35 -8.50 4.43
CA ASP A 49 6.99 -7.15 3.98
C ASP A 49 6.02 -7.15 2.81
N TYR A 50 4.98 -6.33 2.94
CA TYR A 50 3.90 -6.13 1.98
C TYR A 50 3.74 -4.65 1.65
N VAL A 51 3.49 -4.38 0.38
CA VAL A 51 3.17 -3.06 -0.14
C VAL A 51 1.77 -3.09 -0.73
N VAL A 52 0.93 -2.15 -0.31
CA VAL A 52 -0.40 -1.94 -0.86
C VAL A 52 -0.36 -0.71 -1.75
N TYR A 53 -0.42 -0.91 -3.06
CA TYR A 53 -0.55 0.16 -4.04
C TYR A 53 -2.01 0.61 -4.12
N ARG A 54 -2.24 1.93 -4.15
CA ARG A 54 -3.55 2.52 -4.42
C ARG A 54 -3.46 3.59 -5.51
N ARG A 55 -4.55 3.71 -6.27
CA ARG A 55 -4.76 4.73 -7.29
C ARG A 55 -6.00 5.54 -6.97
#